data_AF-A0A7R9YXQ3-F1
#
_entry.id   AF-A0A7R9YXQ3-F1
#
_cell.length_a   1.000
_cell.length_b   1.000
_cell.length_c   1.000
_cell.angle_alpha   90.00
_cell.angle_beta   90.00
_cell.angle_gamma   90.00
#
_symmetry.space_group_name_H-M   'P 1'
#
loop_
_entity.id
_entity.type
_entity.pdbx_description
1 polymer ?
#
loop_
_entity_poly.entity_id
_entity_poly.type
_entity_poly.pdbx_seq_one_letter_code
_entity_poly.pdbx_strand_id
1 'polypeptide(L)'
;GNREFLRKKCIGQTAVFKIDYVVEAIGNREFGSVFLGDKDNVALAVVAAGWAKVRVSGSQQSPYIDDLKKAEEAATAAGRGVWTKDEAAIASAVREGSDYFDASAFLASVGKGASVPAVVEGCM
;
A
#
# COMPACT_ATOMS: atom_id res chain seq x y z
N GLY A 1 -0.11 -7.50 1.73
CA GLY A 1 -1.04 -6.35 1.66
C GLY A 1 -0.29 -5.08 1.30
N ASN A 2 -0.98 -4.11 0.69
CA ASN A 2 -0.38 -2.86 0.19
C ASN A 2 0.41 -2.08 1.26
N ARG A 3 -0.13 -1.99 2.48
CA ARG A 3 0.48 -1.29 3.64
C ARG A 3 1.82 -1.88 4.00
N GLU A 4 1.93 -3.20 4.01
CA GLU A 4 3.16 -3.89 4.41
C GLU A 4 4.23 -3.85 3.32
N PHE A 5 3.82 -3.86 2.04
CA PHE A 5 4.73 -3.64 0.92
C PHE A 5 5.38 -2.25 1.01
N LEU A 6 4.56 -1.21 1.23
CA LEU A 6 5.08 0.15 1.44
C LEU A 6 5.91 0.27 2.73
N ARG A 7 5.49 -0.37 3.82
CA ARG A 7 6.23 -0.37 5.08
C ARG A 7 7.65 -0.91 4.89
N LYS A 8 7.80 -2.05 4.24
CA LYS A 8 9.11 -2.68 4.00
C LYS A 8 9.98 -1.88 3.02
N LYS A 9 9.36 -1.19 2.06
CA LYS A 9 10.09 -0.48 1.01
C LYS A 9 10.46 0.96 1.36
N CYS A 10 9.58 1.66 2.10
CA CYS A 10 9.70 3.10 2.34
C CYS A 10 10.22 3.46 3.74
N ILE A 11 10.03 2.61 4.77
CA ILE A 11 10.52 2.94 6.12
C ILE A 11 12.06 2.97 6.12
N GLY A 12 12.62 4.07 6.63
CA GLY A 12 14.06 4.28 6.71
C GLY A 12 14.70 4.77 5.41
N GLN A 13 13.93 5.04 4.36
CA GLN A 13 14.42 5.54 3.08
C GLN A 13 14.10 7.02 2.88
N THR A 14 15.02 7.76 2.28
CA THR A 14 14.79 9.14 1.86
C THR A 14 13.82 9.17 0.68
N ALA A 15 12.72 9.89 0.83
CA ALA A 15 11.72 10.10 -0.20
C ALA A 15 11.72 11.55 -0.68
N VAL A 16 11.63 11.73 -2.00
CA VAL A 16 11.42 13.01 -2.67
C VAL A 16 10.02 12.97 -3.26
N PHE A 17 9.24 14.02 -3.06
CA PHE A 17 7.89 14.10 -3.60
C PHE A 17 7.71 15.37 -4.43
N LYS A 18 6.81 15.30 -5.40
CA LYS A 18 6.41 16.43 -6.23
C LYS A 18 4.89 16.46 -6.28
N ILE A 19 4.31 17.62 -6.00
CA ILE A 19 2.87 17.85 -6.18
C ILE A 19 2.62 17.99 -7.68
N ASP A 20 1.76 17.12 -8.21
CA ASP A 20 1.36 17.13 -9.61
C ASP A 20 0.15 18.04 -9.81
N TYR A 21 -0.84 17.97 -8.92
CA TYR A 21 -2.02 18.83 -8.94
C TYR A 21 -2.76 18.85 -7.60
N VAL A 22 -3.59 19.88 -7.41
CA VAL A 22 -4.43 20.04 -6.22
C VAL A 22 -5.89 19.99 -6.65
N VAL A 23 -6.68 19.15 -5.97
CA VAL A 23 -8.12 19.06 -6.22
C VAL A 23 -8.85 19.83 -5.13
N GLU A 24 -9.18 21.09 -5.42
CA GLU A 24 -9.89 21.98 -4.49
C GLU A 24 -11.29 21.45 -4.16
N ALA A 25 -11.96 20.84 -5.15
CA ALA A 25 -13.31 20.30 -5.03
C ALA A 25 -13.48 19.19 -3.96
N ILE A 26 -12.39 18.60 -3.46
CA ILE A 26 -12.41 17.59 -2.40
C ILE A 26 -11.68 18.05 -1.12
N GLY A 27 -11.64 19.36 -0.90
CA GLY A 27 -11.03 19.96 0.29
C GLY A 27 -9.52 20.13 0.16
N ASN A 28 -9.05 20.68 -0.96
CA ASN A 28 -7.64 20.99 -1.23
C ASN A 28 -6.70 19.80 -1.04
N ARG A 29 -7.11 18.61 -1.49
CA ARG A 29 -6.22 17.45 -1.45
C ARG A 29 -5.15 17.58 -2.52
N GLU A 30 -3.91 17.45 -2.09
CA GLU A 30 -2.73 17.48 -2.94
C GLU A 30 -2.46 16.06 -3.47
N PHE A 31 -2.34 15.93 -4.78
CA PHE A 31 -1.93 14.71 -5.45
C PHE A 31 -0.56 14.90 -6.04
N GLY A 32 0.30 13.92 -5.83
CA GLY A 32 1.69 14.02 -6.22
C GLY A 32 2.36 12.67 -6.44
N SER A 33 3.52 12.75 -7.07
CA SER A 33 4.40 11.63 -7.33
C SER A 33 5.47 11.54 -6.24
N VAL A 34 5.71 10.34 -5.73
CA VAL A 34 6.70 10.06 -4.68
C VAL A 34 7.80 9.17 -5.24
N PHE A 35 9.05 9.56 -5.01
CA PHE A 35 10.26 8.89 -5.46
C PHE A 35 11.12 8.49 -4.26
N LEU A 36 11.60 7.25 -4.23
CA LEU A 36 12.62 6.81 -3.27
C LEU A 36 13.99 7.01 -3.89
N GLY A 37 14.92 7.62 -3.15
CA GLY A 37 16.29 7.84 -3.60
C GLY A 37 16.39 8.55 -4.96
N ASP A 38 15.49 9.52 -5.21
CA ASP A 38 15.42 10.36 -6.41
C ASP A 38 15.07 9.67 -7.74
N LYS A 39 14.95 8.34 -7.79
CA LYS A 39 14.74 7.60 -9.06
C LYS A 39 13.59 6.61 -9.05
N ASP A 40 13.26 6.01 -7.91
CA ASP A 40 12.27 4.94 -7.83
C ASP A 40 10.88 5.49 -7.54
N ASN A 41 10.03 5.59 -8.58
CA ASN A 41 8.63 5.99 -8.39
C ASN A 41 7.85 4.93 -7.60
N VAL A 42 7.36 5.32 -6.41
CA VAL A 42 6.62 4.45 -5.50
C VAL A 42 5.29 4.03 -6.11
N ALA A 43 4.59 4.93 -6.80
CA ALA A 43 3.30 4.63 -7.42
C ALA A 43 3.44 3.52 -8.47
N LEU A 44 4.51 3.59 -9.28
CA LEU A 44 4.81 2.58 -10.29
C LEU A 44 5.11 1.21 -9.64
N ALA A 45 5.91 1.20 -8.57
CA ALA A 45 6.21 -0.04 -7.86
C ALA A 45 4.95 -0.68 -7.23
N VAL A 46 4.03 0.13 -6.70
CA VAL A 46 2.78 -0.35 -6.10
C VAL A 46 1.84 -0.91 -7.17
N VAL A 47 1.69 -0.23 -8.30
CA VAL A 47 0.84 -0.67 -9.42
C VAL A 47 1.40 -1.92 -10.07
N ALA A 48 2.72 -1.97 -10.35
CA ALA A 48 3.38 -3.14 -10.92
C ALA A 48 3.26 -4.39 -10.02
N ALA A 49 3.25 -4.20 -8.71
CA ALA A 49 3.01 -5.26 -7.73
C ALA A 49 1.53 -5.64 -7.59
N GLY A 50 0.61 -4.98 -8.30
CA GLY A 50 -0.82 -5.25 -8.28
C GLY A 50 -1.53 -4.77 -7.00
N TRP A 51 -0.93 -3.85 -6.26
CA TRP A 51 -1.50 -3.34 -5.00
C TRP A 51 -2.38 -2.10 -5.19
N ALA A 52 -2.37 -1.48 -6.37
CA ALA A 52 -3.19 -0.31 -6.71
C ALA A 52 -3.71 -0.39 -8.15
N LYS A 53 -4.83 0.31 -8.40
CA LYS A 53 -5.43 0.50 -9.72
C LYS A 53 -5.22 1.94 -10.17
N VAL A 54 -4.97 2.14 -11.46
CA VAL A 54 -4.77 3.47 -12.03
C VAL A 54 -6.12 4.09 -12.31
N ARG A 55 -6.41 5.23 -11.67
CA ARG A 55 -7.62 6.00 -11.96
C ARG A 55 -7.34 7.03 -13.05
N VAL A 56 -8.11 6.95 -14.13
CA VAL A 56 -8.04 7.88 -15.27
C VAL A 56 -9.18 8.91 -15.22
N SER A 57 -9.95 8.97 -14.13
CA SER A 57 -11.09 9.88 -14.00
C SER A 57 -10.66 11.26 -13.52
N GLY A 58 -10.62 12.23 -14.43
CA GLY A 58 -10.41 13.64 -14.13
C GLY A 58 -9.77 14.41 -15.29
N SER A 59 -9.97 15.73 -15.30
CA SER A 59 -9.29 16.65 -16.25
C SER A 59 -7.78 16.79 -15.97
N GLN A 60 -7.36 16.43 -14.75
CA GLN A 60 -5.97 16.55 -14.30
C GLN A 60 -5.39 15.16 -13.99
N GLN A 61 -4.22 14.90 -14.56
CA GLN A 61 -3.56 13.59 -14.54
C GLN A 61 -2.09 13.75 -14.18
N SER A 62 -1.53 12.73 -13.50
CA SER A 62 -0.10 12.69 -13.24
C SER A 62 0.67 12.52 -14.57
N PRO A 63 1.85 13.16 -14.73
CA PRO A 63 2.66 13.03 -15.94
C PRO A 63 3.18 11.61 -16.20
N TYR A 64 3.10 10.70 -15.21
CA TYR A 64 3.56 9.32 -15.32
C TYR A 64 2.44 8.31 -15.68
N ILE A 65 1.27 8.79 -16.12
CA ILE A 65 0.08 7.94 -16.29
C ILE A 65 0.26 6.82 -17.31
N ASP A 66 1.03 7.04 -18.38
CA ASP A 66 1.29 6.02 -19.40
C ASP A 66 2.14 4.87 -18.84
N ASP A 67 3.16 5.16 -18.04
CA ASP A 67 3.97 4.14 -17.38
C ASP A 67 3.16 3.39 -16.32
N LEU A 68 2.29 4.09 -15.59
CA LEU A 68 1.38 3.47 -14.63
C LEU A 68 0.40 2.51 -15.31
N LYS A 69 -0.16 2.87 -16.47
CA LYS A 69 -1.05 2.00 -17.25
C LYS A 69 -0.34 0.74 -17.72
N LYS A 70 0.87 0.86 -18.27
CA LYS A 70 1.67 -0.31 -18.67
C LYS A 70 1.94 -1.24 -17.49
N ALA A 71 2.28 -0.69 -16.33
CA ALA A 71 2.47 -1.46 -15.12
C ALA A 71 1.18 -2.15 -14.64
N GLU A 72 0.03 -1.49 -14.78
CA GLU A 72 -1.28 -2.04 -14.44
C GLU A 72 -1.66 -3.19 -15.37
N GLU A 73 -1.46 -3.05 -16.67
CA GLU A 73 -1.70 -4.13 -17.65
C GLU A 73 -0.84 -5.35 -17.35
N ALA A 74 0.45 -5.14 -17.03
CA ALA A 74 1.35 -6.22 -16.64
C ALA A 74 0.90 -6.91 -15.33
N ALA A 75 0.46 -6.15 -14.34
CA ALA A 75 -0.04 -6.68 -13.07
C ALA A 75 -1.37 -7.44 -13.25
N THR A 76 -2.24 -6.95 -14.13
CA THR A 76 -3.52 -7.56 -14.49
C THR A 76 -3.31 -8.87 -15.23
N ALA A 77 -2.44 -8.90 -16.23
CA ALA A 77 -2.08 -10.10 -16.97
C ALA A 77 -1.45 -11.17 -16.07
N ALA A 78 -0.66 -10.75 -15.08
CA ALA A 78 -0.05 -11.64 -14.09
C ALA A 78 -0.99 -12.02 -12.92
N GLY A 79 -2.22 -11.49 -12.87
CA GLY A 79 -3.20 -11.78 -11.82
C GLY A 79 -2.71 -11.43 -10.40
N ARG A 80 -1.90 -10.38 -10.24
CA ARG A 80 -1.26 -10.03 -8.96
C ARG A 80 -2.15 -9.16 -8.08
N GLY A 81 -2.08 -9.38 -6.77
CA GLY A 81 -2.73 -8.51 -5.77
C GLY A 81 -4.23 -8.39 -6.01
N VAL A 82 -4.71 -7.17 -6.29
CA VAL A 82 -6.14 -6.87 -6.53
C VAL A 82 -6.70 -7.49 -7.82
N TRP A 83 -5.83 -8.03 -8.67
CA TRP A 83 -6.20 -8.69 -9.93
C TRP A 83 -6.24 -10.22 -9.81
N THR A 84 -5.94 -10.77 -8.63
CA THR A 84 -6.05 -12.22 -8.40
C THR A 84 -7.50 -12.66 -8.45
N LYS A 85 -7.73 -13.85 -9.02
CA LYS A 85 -9.03 -14.55 -9.00
C LYS A 85 -9.04 -15.71 -8.00
N ASP A 86 -7.97 -15.84 -7.23
CA ASP A 86 -7.82 -16.86 -6.20
C ASP A 86 -8.68 -16.50 -4.97
N GLU A 87 -9.71 -17.29 -4.71
CA GLU A 87 -10.64 -17.07 -3.61
C GLU A 87 -9.97 -17.12 -2.23
N ALA A 88 -8.92 -17.93 -2.05
CA ALA A 88 -8.18 -18.02 -0.79
C ALA A 88 -7.30 -16.77 -0.57
N ALA A 89 -6.71 -16.23 -1.63
CA ALA A 89 -5.98 -14.96 -1.58
C ALA A 89 -6.92 -13.77 -1.29
N ILE A 90 -8.14 -13.79 -1.81
CA ILE A 90 -9.17 -12.77 -1.55
C ILE A 90 -9.65 -12.87 -0.10
N ALA A 91 -9.95 -14.07 0.40
CA ALA A 91 -10.39 -14.30 1.77
C ALA A 91 -9.32 -13.86 2.80
N SER A 92 -8.06 -14.19 2.56
CA SER A 92 -6.94 -13.79 3.45
C SER A 92 -6.59 -12.30 3.39
N ALA A 93 -7.09 -11.55 2.41
CA ALA A 93 -6.95 -10.10 2.35
C ALA A 93 -7.92 -9.37 3.29
N VAL A 94 -9.00 -10.03 3.73
CA VAL A 94 -9.93 -9.49 4.72
C VAL A 94 -9.30 -9.65 6.11
N ARG A 95 -8.97 -8.54 6.75
CA ARG A 95 -8.59 -8.53 8.17
C ARG A 95 -9.82 -8.19 8.98
N GLU A 96 -10.45 -9.18 9.57
CA GLU A 96 -11.46 -8.94 10.61
C GLU A 96 -10.73 -8.41 11.85
N GLY A 97 -10.99 -7.16 12.20
CA GLY A 97 -10.60 -6.63 13.51
C GLY A 97 -11.61 -7.16 14.52
N SER A 98 -11.17 -7.98 15.47
CA SER A 98 -11.98 -8.23 16.66
C SER A 98 -11.82 -7.05 17.60
N ASP A 99 -12.93 -6.39 17.95
CA ASP A 99 -12.94 -5.32 18.97
C ASP A 99 -12.60 -5.85 20.37
N TYR A 100 -12.58 -7.18 20.52
CA TYR A 100 -12.24 -7.88 21.74
C TYR A 100 -10.87 -8.57 21.61
N PHE A 101 -9.98 -8.31 22.55
CA PHE A 101 -8.67 -8.94 22.67
C PHE A 101 -8.49 -9.48 24.09
N ASP A 102 -8.29 -10.80 24.22
CA ASP A 102 -8.04 -11.45 25.51
C ASP A 102 -6.53 -11.54 25.77
N ALA A 103 -6.04 -10.65 26.61
CA ALA A 103 -4.63 -10.59 26.99
C ALA A 103 -4.16 -11.84 27.75
N SER A 104 -5.02 -12.48 28.53
CA SER A 104 -4.66 -13.64 29.35
C SER A 104 -4.50 -14.88 28.48
N ALA A 105 -5.44 -15.11 27.57
CA ALA A 105 -5.37 -16.19 26.61
C ALA A 105 -4.16 -16.04 25.66
N PHE A 106 -3.88 -14.80 25.22
CA PHE A 106 -2.70 -14.51 24.40
C PHE A 106 -1.39 -14.74 25.15
N LEU A 107 -1.28 -14.29 26.41
CA LEU A 107 -0.09 -14.53 27.22
C LEU A 107 0.12 -16.04 27.49
N ALA A 108 -0.97 -16.79 27.69
CA ALA A 108 -0.91 -18.23 27.86
C ALA A 108 -0.46 -18.95 26.58
N SER A 109 -0.82 -18.45 25.39
CA SER A 109 -0.42 -19.05 24.11
C SER A 109 1.02 -18.70 23.70
N VAL A 110 1.47 -17.48 23.99
CA VAL A 110 2.83 -17.02 23.67
C VAL A 110 3.86 -17.50 24.69
N GLY A 111 3.48 -17.61 25.96
CA GLY A 111 4.38 -17.98 27.05
C GLY A 111 5.25 -16.82 27.55
N LYS A 112 5.65 -16.90 28.83
CA LYS A 112 6.43 -15.85 29.48
C LYS A 112 7.86 -15.79 28.91
N GLY A 113 8.28 -14.61 28.46
CA GLY A 113 9.63 -14.36 27.97
C GLY A 113 9.86 -14.74 26.50
N ALA A 114 8.84 -15.21 25.79
CA ALA A 114 8.93 -15.47 24.36
C ALA A 114 8.92 -14.15 23.55
N SER A 115 9.71 -14.11 22.48
CA SER A 115 9.73 -12.98 21.54
C SER A 115 8.57 -13.10 20.55
N VAL A 116 7.80 -12.02 20.39
CA VAL A 116 6.68 -11.95 19.44
C VAL A 116 7.02 -10.96 18.33
N PRO A 117 6.97 -11.35 17.05
CA PRO A 117 7.13 -10.41 15.96
C PRO A 117 5.94 -9.43 15.93
N ALA A 118 6.23 -8.13 16.02
CA ALA A 118 5.23 -7.07 16.05
C ALA A 118 5.62 -5.89 15.14
N VAL A 119 4.62 -5.06 14.82
CA VAL A 119 4.80 -3.80 14.08
C VAL A 119 4.27 -2.67 14.95
N VAL A 120 5.08 -1.62 15.18
CA VAL A 120 4.66 -0.41 15.89
C VAL A 120 3.79 0.42 14.95
N GLU A 121 2.54 0.65 15.33
CA GLU A 121 1.56 1.40 14.53
C GLU A 121 1.34 2.84 15.05
N GLY A 122 1.80 3.16 16.26
CA GLY A 122 1.72 4.51 16.84
C GLY A 122 2.67 4.68 18.03
N CYS A 123 3.16 5.90 18.21
CA CYS A 123 3.92 6.34 19.37
C CYS A 123 3.34 7.69 19.80
N MET A 124 2.95 7.82 21.07
CA MET A 124 2.46 9.08 21.64
C MET A 124 3.55 9.68 22.52
#